data_AF-A0A9Q1LRV1-F1
#
_entry.id   AF-A0A9Q1LRV1-F1
#
_cell.length_a   1.000
_cell.length_b   1.000
_cell.length_c   1.000
_cell.angle_alpha   90.00
_cell.angle_beta   90.00
_cell.angle_gamma   90.00
#
_symmetry.space_group_name_H-M   'P 1'
#
loop_
_entity.id
_entity.type
_entity.pdbx_description
1 polymer ?
#
loop_
_entity_poly.entity_id
_entity_poly.type
_entity_poly.pdbx_seq_one_letter_code
_entity_poly.pdbx_strand_id
1 'polypeptide(L)'
;MWYLSSFSRIQNPLTLYPAEMIVFTSSMFCSAPTWPLCNKSKSKQHYVTPIVRRPTLTRCQAKRCCDCYDMYKELVPYAKAWSWQKAIVDKRKAQIERNEDLADTLIILQHQQVYTLGTGSSEENLHFDLKNAPFELYRTERGGEVTYHGPGQLVMYPIINLRYHKMDLHWYLRSLEEVIIRVLSSSFSLEASRIDGLTGVWVGGWKLAAIGIRVSQWVTYHGLALNVTTDLSPFQQIVPCGIRDRQVGSIKGLLREHSRSHSNGFGTENHQDIDDIQLIDITHRSLVKEFCEVFQVELECKPIPLLIS
;
A
#
# COMPACT_ATOMS: atom_id res chain seq x y z
N MET A 1 -6.12 -50.53 25.73
CA MET A 1 -6.99 -50.62 26.91
C MET A 1 -7.79 -49.32 26.97
N TRP A 2 -9.11 -49.46 27.00
CA TRP A 2 -10.20 -48.48 26.85
C TRP A 2 -9.97 -47.05 27.35
N TYR A 3 -10.50 -46.05 26.62
CA TYR A 3 -11.63 -45.23 27.10
C TYR A 3 -12.35 -44.50 25.94
N LEU A 4 -13.66 -44.71 25.89
CA LEU A 4 -14.66 -43.99 25.10
C LEU A 4 -15.26 -42.88 25.96
N SER A 5 -15.64 -41.76 25.35
CA SER A 5 -16.81 -40.95 25.74
C SER A 5 -17.21 -40.07 24.55
N SER A 6 -18.22 -40.38 23.73
CA SER A 6 -19.68 -40.25 23.93
C SER A 6 -20.23 -38.81 23.88
N PHE A 7 -20.76 -38.47 22.69
CA PHE A 7 -22.00 -37.75 22.37
C PHE A 7 -22.61 -36.72 23.35
N SER A 8 -22.94 -35.55 22.80
CA SER A 8 -24.28 -34.94 22.97
C SER A 8 -24.66 -34.06 21.78
N ARG A 9 -25.82 -34.37 21.16
CA ARG A 9 -26.64 -33.46 20.33
C ARG A 9 -27.38 -32.50 21.26
N ILE A 10 -27.78 -31.33 20.77
CA ILE A 10 -29.17 -30.80 20.78
C ILE A 10 -29.23 -29.39 20.13
N GLN A 11 -30.04 -29.32 19.06
CA GLN A 11 -31.03 -28.31 18.62
C GLN A 11 -30.73 -26.78 18.48
N ASN A 12 -31.09 -26.31 17.27
CA ASN A 12 -31.44 -24.95 16.81
C ASN A 12 -32.46 -24.21 17.71
N PRO A 13 -32.56 -22.85 17.62
CA PRO A 13 -33.56 -22.26 16.72
C PRO A 13 -33.16 -20.98 15.97
N LEU A 14 -33.86 -20.79 14.85
CA LEU A 14 -33.96 -19.61 13.99
C LEU A 14 -34.58 -18.40 14.70
N THR A 15 -34.11 -17.19 14.41
CA THR A 15 -34.93 -15.96 14.43
C THR A 15 -34.46 -14.97 13.36
N LEU A 16 -35.41 -14.58 12.51
CA LEU A 16 -35.39 -13.56 11.44
C LEU A 16 -35.64 -12.16 12.03
N TYR A 17 -35.09 -11.10 11.42
CA TYR A 17 -35.72 -9.76 11.27
C TYR A 17 -35.09 -9.01 10.05
N PRO A 18 -35.81 -8.05 9.42
CA PRO A 18 -35.85 -7.87 7.96
C PRO A 18 -35.21 -6.56 7.45
N ALA A 19 -35.09 -6.49 6.12
CA ALA A 19 -34.63 -5.33 5.35
C ALA A 19 -35.76 -4.30 5.15
N GLU A 20 -35.44 -3.01 5.32
CA GLU A 20 -36.31 -1.89 4.96
C GLU A 20 -35.98 -1.36 3.54
N MET A 21 -37.01 -1.35 2.71
CA MET A 21 -37.10 -0.65 1.42
C MET A 21 -37.59 0.78 1.68
N ILE A 22 -36.92 1.79 1.13
CA ILE A 22 -37.44 3.16 1.06
C ILE A 22 -37.91 3.42 -0.38
N VAL A 23 -39.22 3.67 -0.51
CA VAL A 23 -39.91 4.14 -1.70
C VAL A 23 -40.22 5.63 -1.51
N PHE A 24 -39.90 6.47 -2.49
CA PHE A 24 -40.47 7.83 -2.59
C PHE A 24 -41.15 7.98 -3.96
N THR A 25 -42.40 8.45 -3.94
CA THR A 25 -43.27 8.66 -5.11
C THR A 25 -43.67 10.13 -5.31
N SER A 26 -43.93 10.47 -6.58
CA SER A 26 -44.70 11.61 -7.16
C SER A 26 -43.99 12.98 -7.19
N SER A 27 -43.62 13.55 -8.36
CA SER A 27 -44.42 14.27 -9.41
C SER A 27 -45.01 15.60 -8.90
N MET A 28 -45.04 16.77 -9.56
CA MET A 28 -44.95 17.15 -10.99
C MET A 28 -45.00 18.70 -11.13
N PHE A 29 -44.54 19.25 -12.28
CA PHE A 29 -44.85 20.55 -12.97
C PHE A 29 -44.38 21.92 -12.41
N CYS A 30 -43.50 22.65 -13.13
CA CYS A 30 -43.73 23.73 -14.15
C CYS A 30 -44.47 24.96 -13.60
N SER A 31 -44.00 26.22 -13.71
CA SER A 31 -43.69 26.99 -14.93
C SER A 31 -43.07 28.36 -14.56
N ALA A 32 -42.27 28.94 -15.45
CA ALA A 32 -41.82 30.35 -15.41
C ALA A 32 -42.94 31.33 -15.83
N PRO A 33 -42.77 32.64 -15.56
CA PRO A 33 -42.79 33.57 -16.69
C PRO A 33 -41.77 34.72 -16.62
N THR A 34 -41.68 35.40 -17.76
CA THR A 34 -40.71 36.37 -18.25
C THR A 34 -40.98 37.85 -17.90
N TRP A 35 -39.90 38.64 -17.95
CA TRP A 35 -39.65 40.10 -17.96
C TRP A 35 -40.74 41.08 -18.48
N PRO A 36 -40.63 42.38 -18.11
CA PRO A 36 -39.94 43.32 -19.01
C PRO A 36 -38.99 44.33 -18.34
N LEU A 37 -38.04 44.81 -19.16
CA LEU A 37 -37.14 45.95 -18.97
C LEU A 37 -37.91 47.29 -18.90
N CYS A 38 -37.37 48.30 -18.20
CA CYS A 38 -36.87 49.56 -18.81
C CYS A 38 -36.75 50.74 -17.81
N ASN A 39 -35.51 51.23 -17.67
CA ASN A 39 -35.05 52.64 -17.63
C ASN A 39 -35.05 53.55 -16.37
N LYS A 40 -33.86 54.19 -16.28
CA LYS A 40 -33.48 55.51 -15.74
C LYS A 40 -32.98 55.62 -14.29
N SER A 41 -31.64 55.51 -14.22
CA SER A 41 -30.69 56.40 -13.52
C SER A 41 -31.22 57.45 -12.52
N LYS A 42 -30.67 57.42 -11.29
CA LYS A 42 -29.59 58.33 -10.84
C LYS A 42 -29.26 58.11 -9.34
N SER A 43 -28.02 57.67 -9.12
CA SER A 43 -27.13 58.01 -7.99
C SER A 43 -27.71 58.20 -6.58
N LYS A 44 -27.44 57.23 -5.70
CA LYS A 44 -26.96 57.52 -4.32
C LYS A 44 -25.83 56.56 -3.99
N GLN A 45 -24.62 57.10 -3.89
CA GLN A 45 -23.44 56.40 -3.40
C GLN A 45 -23.67 56.02 -1.92
N HIS A 46 -23.76 54.72 -1.65
CA HIS A 46 -23.46 54.18 -0.33
C HIS A 46 -22.10 53.49 -0.43
N TYR A 47 -21.12 54.04 0.28
CA TYR A 47 -19.82 53.42 0.48
C TYR A 47 -20.01 52.07 1.16
N VAL A 48 -19.85 50.99 0.42
CA VAL A 48 -19.70 49.64 0.98
C VAL A 48 -18.21 49.44 1.24
N THR A 49 -17.83 49.41 2.51
CA THR A 49 -16.50 48.96 2.93
C THR A 49 -16.30 47.53 2.46
N PRO A 50 -15.18 47.19 1.78
CA PRO A 50 -14.93 45.82 1.38
C PRO A 50 -14.69 44.99 2.65
N ILE A 51 -15.52 43.99 2.88
CA ILE A 51 -15.22 42.92 3.83
C ILE A 51 -14.03 42.17 3.24
N VAL A 52 -12.83 42.56 3.66
CA VAL A 52 -11.61 41.80 3.42
C VAL A 52 -11.80 40.49 4.18
N ARG A 53 -12.15 39.42 3.45
CA ARG A 53 -12.08 38.06 3.99
C ARG A 53 -10.63 37.85 4.39
N ARG A 54 -10.38 37.79 5.70
CA ARG A 54 -9.08 37.37 6.23
C ARG A 54 -8.76 36.01 5.59
N PRO A 55 -7.54 35.82 5.06
CA PRO A 55 -7.10 34.48 4.69
C PRO A 55 -7.27 33.63 5.94
N THR A 56 -8.09 32.60 5.86
CA THR A 56 -8.02 31.50 6.82
C THR A 56 -6.59 30.99 6.72
N LEU A 57 -5.78 31.29 7.75
CA LEU A 57 -4.49 30.63 7.95
C LEU A 57 -4.80 29.14 7.95
N THR A 58 -4.54 28.47 6.82
CA THR A 58 -4.41 27.02 6.78
C THR A 58 -3.34 26.70 7.81
N ARG A 59 -3.77 26.22 8.97
CA ARG A 59 -2.90 25.68 9.98
C ARG A 59 -2.13 24.56 9.29
N CYS A 60 -0.87 24.81 8.92
CA CYS A 60 0.04 23.75 8.52
C CYS A 60 0.07 22.77 9.69
N GLN A 61 -0.62 21.65 9.53
CA GLN A 61 -0.64 20.60 10.53
C GLN A 61 0.80 20.06 10.55
N ALA A 62 1.48 20.17 11.70
CA ALA A 62 2.85 19.70 11.81
C ALA A 62 2.88 18.21 11.44
N LYS A 63 3.81 17.83 10.55
CA LYS A 63 4.00 16.43 10.15
C LYS A 63 4.37 15.61 11.38
N ARG A 64 3.85 14.38 11.46
CA ARG A 64 4.13 13.47 12.57
C ARG A 64 5.53 12.86 12.40
N CYS A 65 6.29 12.75 13.49
CA CYS A 65 7.58 12.06 13.45
C CYS A 65 7.40 10.56 13.16
N CYS A 66 8.30 9.99 12.36
CA CYS A 66 8.35 8.58 12.04
C CYS A 66 9.81 8.09 12.06
N ASP A 67 10.11 7.17 12.96
CA ASP A 67 11.42 6.54 13.07
C ASP A 67 11.67 5.68 11.81
N CYS A 68 12.71 5.99 11.05
CA CYS A 68 13.05 5.28 9.82
C CYS A 68 14.27 4.40 10.00
N TYR A 69 14.10 3.09 9.79
CA TYR A 69 15.18 2.12 9.72
C TYR A 69 15.41 1.73 8.26
N ASP A 70 16.36 2.42 7.65
CA ASP A 70 16.65 2.31 6.24
C ASP A 70 17.81 1.34 5.97
N MET A 71 17.46 0.18 5.44
CA MET A 71 18.35 -0.94 5.09
C MET A 71 18.16 -1.33 3.63
N TYR A 72 17.71 -0.41 2.77
CA TYR A 72 17.40 -0.72 1.37
C TYR A 72 18.57 -1.30 0.56
N LYS A 73 19.82 -1.16 1.04
CA LYS A 73 21.03 -1.74 0.44
C LYS A 73 21.41 -3.11 0.99
N GLU A 74 20.72 -3.58 2.03
CA GLU A 74 21.02 -4.84 2.72
C GLU A 74 20.01 -5.93 2.36
N LEU A 75 20.50 -7.17 2.26
CA LEU A 75 19.66 -8.37 2.14
C LEU A 75 19.39 -8.95 3.53
N VAL A 76 18.21 -8.70 4.05
CA VAL A 76 17.82 -9.11 5.41
C VAL A 76 17.05 -10.44 5.36
N PRO A 77 17.41 -11.45 6.19
CA PRO A 77 16.59 -12.66 6.34
C PRO A 77 15.17 -12.33 6.77
N TYR A 78 14.17 -12.97 6.17
CA TYR A 78 12.76 -12.64 6.38
C TYR A 78 12.34 -12.75 7.85
N ALA A 79 12.69 -13.88 8.50
CA ALA A 79 12.36 -14.13 9.90
C ALA A 79 12.89 -13.04 10.84
N LYS A 80 14.08 -12.49 10.55
CA LYS A 80 14.69 -11.42 11.34
C LYS A 80 13.85 -10.14 11.26
N ALA A 81 13.54 -9.68 10.05
CA ALA A 81 12.73 -8.49 9.86
C ALA A 81 11.30 -8.65 10.38
N TRP A 82 10.73 -9.86 10.26
CA TRP A 82 9.42 -10.17 10.81
C TRP A 82 9.44 -10.09 12.34
N SER A 83 10.48 -10.60 13.01
CA SER A 83 10.63 -10.47 14.47
C SER A 83 10.70 -9.00 14.93
N TRP A 84 11.40 -8.13 14.18
CA TRP A 84 11.44 -6.70 14.48
C TRP A 84 10.08 -6.04 14.38
N GLN A 85 9.32 -6.34 13.31
CA GLN A 85 7.97 -5.82 13.14
C GLN A 85 7.08 -6.19 14.33
N LYS A 86 7.12 -7.46 14.76
CA LYS A 86 6.33 -7.94 15.90
C LYS A 86 6.72 -7.24 17.20
N ALA A 87 8.01 -7.12 17.48
CA ALA A 87 8.52 -6.43 18.67
C ALA A 87 8.07 -4.96 18.71
N ILE A 88 8.14 -4.25 17.59
CA ILE A 88 7.67 -2.87 17.50
C ILE A 88 6.16 -2.81 17.72
N VAL A 89 5.37 -3.67 17.06
CA VAL A 89 3.91 -3.71 17.24
C VAL A 89 3.52 -3.95 18.69
N ASP A 90 4.17 -4.90 19.38
CA ASP A 90 3.88 -5.19 20.78
C ASP A 90 4.27 -4.03 21.70
N LYS A 91 5.41 -3.38 21.45
CA LYS A 91 5.81 -2.14 22.14
C LYS A 91 4.77 -1.03 21.94
N ARG A 92 4.29 -0.83 20.72
CA ARG A 92 3.27 0.19 20.38
C ARG A 92 1.93 -0.10 21.04
N LYS A 93 1.51 -1.36 21.11
CA LYS A 93 0.28 -1.76 21.83
C LYS A 93 0.36 -1.46 23.32
N ALA A 94 1.47 -1.81 23.98
CA ALA A 94 1.67 -1.49 25.39
C ALA A 94 1.69 0.03 25.64
N GLN A 95 2.20 0.83 24.69
CA GLN A 95 2.19 2.29 24.75
C GLN A 95 0.80 2.88 24.60
N ILE A 96 -0.01 2.31 23.71
CA ILE A 96 -1.43 2.68 23.55
C ILE A 96 -2.19 2.48 24.86
N GLU A 97 -1.93 1.39 25.59
CA GLU A 97 -2.54 1.12 26.90
C GLU A 97 -2.17 2.16 27.95
N ARG A 98 -0.97 2.76 27.85
CA ARG A 98 -0.50 3.85 28.72
C ARG A 98 -0.87 5.25 28.22
N ASN A 99 -1.59 5.35 27.10
CA ASN A 99 -1.95 6.60 26.44
C ASN A 99 -0.74 7.48 26.07
N GLU A 100 0.36 6.83 25.66
CA GLU A 100 1.58 7.50 25.21
C GLU A 100 1.53 7.74 23.69
N ASP A 101 1.84 8.97 23.25
CA ASP A 101 1.97 9.31 21.83
C ASP A 101 3.44 9.24 21.40
N LEU A 102 3.77 8.29 20.53
CA LEU A 102 5.13 8.12 19.99
C LEU A 102 5.12 8.09 18.47
N ALA A 103 6.26 8.49 17.90
CA ALA A 103 6.53 8.42 16.46
C ALA A 103 6.09 7.10 15.84
N ASP A 104 5.61 7.15 14.59
CA ASP A 104 5.41 5.95 13.79
C ASP A 104 6.76 5.29 13.46
N THR A 105 6.74 4.14 12.80
CA THR A 105 7.99 3.48 12.37
C THR A 105 7.90 3.03 10.93
N LEU A 106 9.00 3.21 10.19
CA LEU A 106 9.18 2.75 8.83
C LEU A 106 10.41 1.86 8.77
N ILE A 107 10.27 0.65 8.22
CA ILE A 107 11.41 -0.20 7.87
C ILE A 107 11.45 -0.32 6.35
N ILE A 108 12.60 -0.06 5.74
CA ILE A 108 12.82 -0.25 4.30
C ILE A 108 14.01 -1.18 4.11
N LEU A 109 13.87 -2.21 3.29
CA LEU A 109 14.91 -3.23 3.10
C LEU A 109 14.72 -3.98 1.78
N GLN A 110 15.65 -4.90 1.53
CA GLN A 110 15.47 -6.01 0.61
C GLN A 110 15.54 -7.33 1.39
N HIS A 111 14.90 -8.37 0.87
CA HIS A 111 14.99 -9.71 1.45
C HIS A 111 15.93 -10.62 0.66
N GLN A 112 16.51 -11.59 1.37
CA GLN A 112 16.97 -12.82 0.72
C GLN A 112 15.78 -13.54 0.08
N GLN A 113 16.04 -14.47 -0.83
CA GLN A 113 14.98 -15.20 -1.55
C GLN A 113 14.07 -15.94 -0.56
N VAL A 114 12.77 -15.65 -0.59
CA VAL A 114 11.80 -16.18 0.36
C VAL A 114 10.40 -16.20 -0.25
N TYR A 115 9.64 -17.24 0.07
CA TYR A 115 8.20 -17.24 -0.13
C TYR A 115 7.48 -16.97 1.19
N THR A 116 6.39 -16.21 1.12
CA THR A 116 5.53 -16.00 2.27
C THR A 116 4.11 -16.37 1.91
N LEU A 117 3.42 -17.03 2.85
CA LEU A 117 2.01 -17.39 2.76
C LEU A 117 1.25 -16.46 3.71
N GLY A 118 0.42 -15.56 3.16
CA GLY A 118 -0.53 -14.79 3.95
C GLY A 118 -1.74 -15.63 4.40
N THR A 119 -2.68 -14.99 5.09
CA THR A 119 -3.86 -15.66 5.67
C THR A 119 -4.83 -16.24 4.65
N GLY A 120 -4.85 -15.74 3.41
CA GLY A 120 -5.65 -16.31 2.33
C GLY A 120 -5.04 -17.56 1.69
N SER A 121 -3.73 -17.77 1.88
CA SER A 121 -2.95 -18.68 1.04
C SER A 121 -3.46 -20.11 0.99
N SER A 122 -3.74 -20.56 -0.23
CA SER A 122 -3.95 -21.98 -0.58
C SER A 122 -2.65 -22.65 -1.02
N GLU A 123 -2.44 -23.89 -0.61
CA GLU A 123 -1.32 -24.72 -1.09
C GLU A 123 -1.47 -25.08 -2.58
N GLU A 124 -2.69 -25.04 -3.12
CA GLU A 124 -2.96 -25.24 -4.56
C GLU A 124 -2.31 -24.17 -5.45
N ASN A 125 -1.96 -23.02 -4.86
CA ASN A 125 -1.27 -21.94 -5.55
C ASN A 125 0.26 -22.13 -5.53
N LEU A 126 0.77 -23.28 -5.07
CA LEU A 126 2.19 -23.61 -5.07
C LEU A 126 2.48 -24.69 -6.12
N HIS A 127 3.51 -24.48 -6.92
CA HIS A 127 3.99 -25.49 -7.87
C HIS A 127 5.14 -26.34 -7.29
N PHE A 128 5.27 -26.36 -5.95
CA PHE A 128 6.25 -27.11 -5.19
C PHE A 128 5.65 -27.65 -3.89
N ASP A 129 6.27 -28.69 -3.32
CA ASP A 129 5.90 -29.25 -2.02
C ASP A 129 6.44 -28.34 -0.90
N LEU A 130 5.60 -28.06 0.11
CA LEU A 130 5.98 -27.31 1.31
C LEU A 130 7.24 -27.85 2.00
N LYS A 131 7.45 -29.17 1.99
CA LYS A 131 8.63 -29.80 2.62
C LYS A 131 9.91 -29.64 1.80
N ASN A 132 9.76 -29.36 0.50
CA ASN A 132 10.85 -29.26 -0.48
C ASN A 132 10.75 -27.93 -1.23
N ALA A 133 10.41 -26.85 -0.53
CA ALA A 133 10.33 -25.52 -1.11
C ALA A 133 11.72 -25.08 -1.61
N PRO A 134 11.82 -24.42 -2.78
CA PRO A 134 13.12 -24.04 -3.33
C PRO A 134 13.80 -22.91 -2.57
N PHE A 135 13.03 -22.14 -1.79
CA PHE A 135 13.50 -21.09 -0.88
C PHE A 135 12.82 -21.25 0.48
N GLU A 136 13.30 -20.49 1.47
CA GLU A 136 12.62 -20.41 2.77
C GLU A 136 11.14 -20.04 2.58
N LEU A 137 10.28 -20.66 3.38
CA LEU A 137 8.83 -20.49 3.29
C LEU A 137 8.26 -20.20 4.68
N TYR A 138 7.56 -19.08 4.81
CA TYR A 138 6.94 -18.67 6.07
C TYR A 138 5.44 -18.48 5.90
N ARG A 139 4.63 -19.06 6.79
CA ARG A 139 3.22 -18.67 6.96
C ARG A 139 3.13 -17.52 7.94
N THR A 140 2.41 -16.47 7.55
CA THR A 140 2.43 -15.15 8.18
C THR A 140 1.01 -14.59 8.32
N GLU A 141 0.85 -13.55 9.13
CA GLU A 141 -0.48 -13.00 9.44
C GLU A 141 -0.93 -11.91 8.47
N ARG A 142 -0.12 -11.53 7.47
CA ARG A 142 -0.54 -10.57 6.44
C ARG A 142 -1.73 -11.10 5.66
N GLY A 143 -2.58 -10.19 5.21
CA GLY A 143 -3.59 -10.50 4.20
C GLY A 143 -2.98 -10.97 2.87
N GLY A 144 -3.83 -11.58 2.05
CA GLY A 144 -3.50 -12.04 0.71
C GLY A 144 -2.95 -13.47 0.65
N GLU A 145 -2.66 -13.89 -0.58
CA GLU A 145 -2.16 -15.21 -0.96
C GLU A 145 -0.62 -15.33 -0.78
N VAL A 146 -0.04 -16.37 -1.36
CA VAL A 146 1.40 -16.53 -1.55
C VAL A 146 2.02 -15.37 -2.32
N THR A 147 3.23 -14.96 -1.94
CA THR A 147 4.10 -14.06 -2.72
C THR A 147 5.57 -14.44 -2.53
N TYR A 148 6.42 -13.89 -3.40
CA TYR A 148 7.87 -13.99 -3.33
C TYR A 148 8.50 -12.63 -2.98
N HIS A 149 9.60 -12.68 -2.22
CA HIS A 149 10.53 -11.57 -2.01
C HIS A 149 11.96 -12.02 -2.29
N GLY A 150 12.79 -11.09 -2.77
CA GLY A 150 14.21 -11.37 -3.02
C GLY A 150 14.98 -10.13 -3.45
N PRO A 151 16.27 -10.30 -3.80
CA PRO A 151 17.12 -9.20 -4.25
C PRO A 151 16.52 -8.43 -5.42
N GLY A 152 16.71 -7.10 -5.43
CA GLY A 152 16.14 -6.19 -6.42
C GLY A 152 14.68 -5.81 -6.17
N GLN A 153 14.04 -6.35 -5.14
CA GLN A 153 12.69 -5.95 -4.69
C GLN A 153 12.79 -5.06 -3.46
N LEU A 154 12.29 -3.83 -3.55
CA LEU A 154 12.23 -2.92 -2.40
C LEU A 154 10.98 -3.23 -1.56
N VAL A 155 11.19 -3.54 -0.29
CA VAL A 155 10.12 -3.85 0.66
C VAL A 155 10.07 -2.75 1.71
N MET A 156 8.85 -2.29 1.98
CA MET A 156 8.58 -1.24 2.96
C MET A 156 7.53 -1.74 3.94
N TYR A 157 7.85 -1.66 5.24
CA TYR A 157 6.98 -2.02 6.34
C TYR A 157 6.63 -0.79 7.19
N PRO A 158 5.56 -0.04 6.85
CA PRO A 158 5.07 1.04 7.68
C PRO A 158 4.31 0.48 8.88
N ILE A 159 4.85 0.69 10.07
CA ILE A 159 4.27 0.32 11.36
C ILE A 159 3.68 1.60 11.95
N ILE A 160 2.43 1.88 11.60
CA ILE A 160 1.73 3.13 11.85
C ILE A 160 0.59 2.91 12.84
N ASN A 161 0.44 3.81 13.80
CA ASN A 161 -0.76 3.85 14.64
C ASN A 161 -1.86 4.68 13.96
N LEU A 162 -2.83 3.99 13.34
CA LEU A 162 -3.90 4.59 12.56
C LEU A 162 -4.83 5.50 13.37
N ARG A 163 -4.79 5.46 14.71
CA ARG A 163 -5.54 6.38 15.57
C ARG A 163 -5.09 7.84 15.42
N TYR A 164 -3.83 8.06 15.04
CA TYR A 164 -3.27 9.39 14.79
C TYR A 164 -3.32 9.79 13.30
N HIS A 165 -3.83 8.90 12.45
CA HIS A 165 -4.04 9.13 11.04
C HIS A 165 -5.54 9.03 10.75
N LYS A 166 -5.97 7.90 10.18
CA LYS A 166 -7.36 7.57 9.94
C LYS A 166 -7.57 6.09 10.26
N MET A 167 -8.53 5.79 11.15
CA MET A 167 -8.92 4.42 11.50
C MET A 167 -9.76 3.77 10.39
N ASP A 168 -9.16 3.60 9.22
CA ASP A 168 -9.79 3.09 8.02
C ASP A 168 -8.77 2.27 7.22
N LEU A 169 -8.99 0.96 7.15
CA LEU A 169 -8.08 0.03 6.48
C LEU A 169 -8.12 0.17 4.96
N HIS A 170 -9.25 0.56 4.39
CA HIS A 170 -9.36 0.80 2.95
C HIS A 170 -8.56 2.04 2.57
N TRP A 171 -8.70 3.12 3.34
CA TRP A 171 -7.85 4.29 3.18
C TRP A 171 -6.38 3.94 3.28
N TYR A 172 -5.96 3.21 4.33
CA TYR A 172 -4.56 2.86 4.52
C TYR A 172 -4.00 2.06 3.33
N LEU A 173 -4.74 1.04 2.86
CA LEU A 173 -4.36 0.27 1.67
C LEU A 173 -4.26 1.14 0.42
N ARG A 174 -5.25 2.01 0.17
CA ARG A 174 -5.24 2.92 -0.98
C ARG A 174 -4.10 3.93 -0.89
N SER A 175 -3.72 4.37 0.30
CA SER A 175 -2.56 5.24 0.54
C SER A 175 -1.24 4.53 0.20
N LEU A 176 -1.08 3.25 0.56
CA LEU A 176 0.11 2.48 0.16
C LEU A 176 0.20 2.31 -1.37
N GLU A 177 -0.93 2.02 -2.03
CA GLU A 177 -1.00 2.01 -3.49
C GLU A 177 -0.64 3.37 -4.09
N GLU A 178 -1.09 4.46 -3.47
CA GLU A 178 -0.83 5.83 -3.93
C GLU A 178 0.65 6.17 -3.89
N VAL A 179 1.37 5.77 -2.83
CA VAL A 179 2.82 5.95 -2.73
C VAL A 179 3.50 5.35 -3.96
N ILE A 180 3.17 4.10 -4.31
CA ILE A 180 3.79 3.42 -5.45
C ILE A 180 3.39 4.07 -6.77
N ILE A 181 2.12 4.44 -6.96
CA ILE A 181 1.65 5.10 -8.18
C ILE A 181 2.41 6.41 -8.41
N ARG A 182 2.57 7.22 -7.34
CA ARG A 182 3.31 8.48 -7.40
C ARG A 182 4.80 8.26 -7.69
N VAL A 183 5.42 7.22 -7.14
CA VAL A 183 6.80 6.83 -7.48
C VAL A 183 6.95 6.50 -8.97
N LEU A 184 6.08 5.63 -9.47
CA LEU A 184 6.11 5.17 -10.86
C LEU A 184 5.89 6.32 -11.85
N SER A 185 4.95 7.22 -11.55
CA SER A 185 4.68 8.41 -12.36
C SER A 185 5.85 9.41 -12.30
N SER A 186 6.25 9.84 -11.10
CA SER A 186 7.21 10.94 -10.95
C SER A 186 8.65 10.60 -11.34
N SER A 187 9.06 9.34 -11.17
CA SER A 187 10.46 8.94 -11.36
C SER A 187 10.71 8.20 -12.67
N PHE A 188 9.67 7.58 -13.23
CA PHE A 188 9.79 6.69 -14.39
C PHE A 188 8.80 7.00 -15.51
N SER A 189 7.90 7.97 -15.32
CA SER A 189 6.82 8.28 -16.28
C SER A 189 5.99 7.04 -16.66
N LEU A 190 5.84 6.10 -15.72
CA LEU A 190 5.04 4.89 -15.91
C LEU A 190 3.61 5.14 -15.41
N GLU A 191 2.64 4.94 -16.29
CA GLU A 191 1.21 5.07 -15.96
C GLU A 191 0.73 3.87 -15.14
N ALA A 192 0.76 4.05 -13.82
CA ALA A 192 0.34 3.04 -12.87
C ALA A 192 -1.12 3.22 -12.46
N SER A 193 -1.80 2.11 -12.22
CA SER A 193 -3.21 2.09 -11.84
C SER A 193 -3.52 1.05 -10.78
N ARG A 194 -4.71 1.18 -10.19
CA ARG A 194 -5.34 0.20 -9.33
C ARG A 194 -6.30 -0.62 -10.17
N ILE A 195 -6.49 -1.88 -9.83
CA ILE A 195 -7.51 -2.71 -10.46
C ILE A 195 -8.49 -3.14 -9.39
N ASP A 196 -9.77 -2.91 -9.64
CA ASP A 196 -10.81 -3.20 -8.66
C ASP A 196 -10.81 -4.69 -8.28
N GLY A 197 -11.01 -4.96 -6.99
CA GLY A 197 -10.86 -6.30 -6.40
C GLY A 197 -9.43 -6.84 -6.32
N LEU A 198 -8.42 -6.20 -6.93
CA LEU A 198 -7.05 -6.72 -7.03
C LEU A 198 -6.02 -5.81 -6.36
N THR A 199 -5.80 -6.04 -5.08
CA THR A 199 -4.85 -5.27 -4.26
C THR A 199 -3.44 -5.26 -4.84
N GLY A 200 -2.85 -4.07 -4.93
CA GLY A 200 -1.52 -3.83 -5.49
C GLY A 200 -1.55 -2.80 -6.62
N VAL A 201 -0.39 -2.57 -7.24
CA VAL A 201 -0.22 -1.56 -8.28
C VAL A 201 0.23 -2.18 -9.58
N TRP A 202 -0.38 -1.71 -10.67
CA TRP A 202 -0.33 -2.32 -12.00
C TRP A 202 0.07 -1.33 -13.07
N VAL A 203 0.86 -1.76 -14.06
CA VAL A 203 1.21 -0.98 -15.26
C VAL A 203 1.05 -1.87 -16.48
N GLY A 204 0.22 -1.46 -17.44
CA GLY A 204 0.01 -2.25 -18.68
C GLY A 204 -0.42 -3.70 -18.45
N GLY A 205 -1.18 -3.98 -17.37
CA GLY A 205 -1.62 -5.33 -17.01
C GLY A 205 -0.63 -6.12 -16.12
N TRP A 206 0.59 -5.63 -15.94
CA TRP A 206 1.61 -6.26 -15.11
C TRP A 206 1.55 -5.77 -13.67
N LYS A 207 1.60 -6.69 -12.70
CA LYS A 207 1.68 -6.34 -11.28
C LYS A 207 3.10 -5.95 -10.90
N LEU A 208 3.31 -4.69 -10.56
CA LEU A 208 4.63 -4.19 -10.15
C LEU A 208 4.82 -4.21 -8.64
N ALA A 209 3.74 -4.05 -7.89
CA ALA A 209 3.81 -4.07 -6.44
C ALA A 209 2.71 -4.92 -5.80
N ALA A 210 3.12 -5.73 -4.83
CA ALA A 210 2.23 -6.43 -3.92
C ALA A 210 2.05 -5.61 -2.65
N ILE A 211 0.84 -5.61 -2.10
CA ILE A 211 0.52 -4.99 -0.82
C ILE A 211 -0.21 -6.03 0.02
N GLY A 212 0.30 -6.28 1.21
CA GLY A 212 -0.24 -7.23 2.17
C GLY A 212 0.08 -6.72 3.57
N ILE A 213 -0.98 -6.42 4.32
CA ILE A 213 -0.87 -5.79 5.63
C ILE A 213 -1.53 -6.67 6.69
N ARG A 214 -1.19 -6.41 7.96
CA ARG A 214 -1.95 -6.84 9.12
C ARG A 214 -2.09 -5.65 10.07
N VAL A 215 -3.20 -5.61 10.82
CA VAL A 215 -3.47 -4.53 11.78
C VAL A 215 -3.89 -5.11 13.13
N SER A 216 -3.20 -4.73 14.19
CA SER A 216 -3.53 -5.13 15.56
C SER A 216 -3.73 -3.90 16.43
N GLN A 217 -4.92 -3.76 17.04
CA GLN A 217 -5.28 -2.58 17.86
C GLN A 217 -5.08 -1.22 17.16
N TRP A 218 -5.27 -1.17 15.83
CA TRP A 218 -4.98 -0.02 14.96
C TRP A 218 -3.50 0.28 14.71
N VAL A 219 -2.60 -0.62 15.08
CA VAL A 219 -1.19 -0.59 14.67
C VAL A 219 -0.98 -1.50 13.47
N THR A 220 -0.48 -0.96 12.36
CA THR A 220 -0.22 -1.69 11.11
C THR A 220 1.14 -2.40 11.16
N TYR A 221 1.31 -3.47 10.38
CA TYR A 221 2.60 -4.08 10.04
C TYR A 221 2.47 -4.94 8.78
N HIS A 222 3.58 -5.50 8.32
CA HIS A 222 3.80 -5.81 6.91
C HIS A 222 3.67 -4.53 6.08
N GLY A 223 3.28 -4.59 4.80
CA GLY A 223 3.29 -3.41 3.96
C GLY A 223 3.28 -3.70 2.48
N LEU A 224 4.25 -3.13 1.77
CA LEU A 224 4.35 -3.20 0.32
C LEU A 224 5.69 -3.77 -0.13
N ALA A 225 5.68 -4.39 -1.32
CA ALA A 225 6.87 -4.90 -1.99
C ALA A 225 6.80 -4.49 -3.47
N LEU A 226 7.76 -3.67 -3.91
CA LEU A 226 7.86 -3.13 -5.26
C LEU A 226 8.99 -3.83 -6.03
N ASN A 227 8.65 -4.43 -7.17
CA ASN A 227 9.61 -5.08 -8.04
C ASN A 227 10.39 -4.03 -8.84
N VAL A 228 11.67 -3.82 -8.52
CA VAL A 228 12.51 -2.83 -9.20
C VAL A 228 13.38 -3.49 -10.26
N THR A 229 14.38 -4.23 -9.81
CA THR A 229 15.30 -5.05 -10.63
C THR A 229 15.13 -6.54 -10.35
N THR A 230 14.08 -6.88 -9.61
CA THR A 230 13.77 -8.23 -9.11
C THR A 230 13.81 -9.28 -10.20
N ASP A 231 14.50 -10.40 -9.93
CA ASP A 231 14.32 -11.61 -10.72
C ASP A 231 12.90 -12.16 -10.51
N LEU A 232 12.15 -12.24 -11.60
CA LEU A 232 10.75 -12.67 -11.60
C LEU A 232 10.60 -14.18 -11.80
N SER A 233 11.69 -14.92 -12.07
CA SER A 233 11.65 -16.38 -12.26
C SER A 233 11.00 -17.14 -11.09
N PRO A 234 11.19 -16.74 -9.80
CA PRO A 234 10.53 -17.41 -8.67
C PRO A 234 9.01 -17.27 -8.67
N PHE A 235 8.45 -16.21 -9.26
CA PHE A 235 7.00 -16.06 -9.36
C PHE A 235 6.35 -17.13 -10.25
N GLN A 236 7.11 -17.83 -11.10
CA GLN A 236 6.59 -18.93 -11.92
C GLN A 236 6.29 -20.20 -11.11
N GLN A 237 6.85 -20.28 -9.89
CA GLN A 237 6.65 -21.41 -8.97
C GLN A 237 5.40 -21.23 -8.09
N ILE A 238 4.68 -20.12 -8.24
CA ILE A 238 3.50 -19.78 -7.46
C ILE A 238 2.41 -19.20 -8.36
N VAL A 239 1.16 -19.24 -7.91
CA VAL A 239 0.05 -18.48 -8.50
C VAL A 239 -0.21 -17.27 -7.61
N PRO A 240 0.42 -16.12 -7.87
CA PRO A 240 0.28 -14.96 -7.00
C PRO A 240 -1.16 -14.45 -7.01
N CYS A 241 -1.71 -14.17 -5.82
CA CYS A 241 -3.08 -13.68 -5.65
C CYS A 241 -4.18 -14.61 -6.20
N GLY A 242 -3.89 -15.89 -6.47
CA GLY A 242 -4.87 -16.86 -6.96
C GLY A 242 -5.38 -16.60 -8.38
N ILE A 243 -4.74 -15.69 -9.14
CA ILE A 243 -5.18 -15.28 -10.48
C ILE A 243 -4.16 -15.77 -11.49
N ARG A 244 -4.56 -16.76 -12.29
CA ARG A 244 -3.69 -17.42 -13.28
C ARG A 244 -3.38 -16.54 -14.49
N ASP A 245 -4.25 -15.58 -14.81
CA ASP A 245 -4.18 -14.81 -16.06
C ASP A 245 -3.46 -13.47 -15.94
N ARG A 246 -2.71 -13.23 -14.85
CA ARG A 246 -2.06 -11.95 -14.61
C ARG A 246 -0.60 -12.11 -14.23
N GLN A 247 0.24 -11.40 -14.96
CA GLN A 247 1.68 -11.52 -14.86
C GLN A 247 2.25 -10.47 -13.90
N VAL A 248 3.38 -10.83 -13.27
CA VAL A 248 4.17 -9.91 -12.45
C VAL A 248 5.22 -9.22 -13.32
N GLY A 249 5.47 -7.94 -13.08
CA GLY A 249 6.47 -7.15 -13.79
C GLY A 249 7.45 -6.50 -12.82
N SER A 250 8.47 -5.83 -13.39
CA SER A 250 9.43 -5.01 -12.66
C SER A 250 9.67 -3.69 -13.39
N ILE A 251 10.12 -2.66 -12.67
CA ILE A 251 10.45 -1.36 -13.26
C ILE A 251 11.51 -1.54 -14.36
N LYS A 252 12.58 -2.30 -14.09
CA LYS A 252 13.64 -2.59 -15.08
C LYS A 252 13.08 -3.24 -16.34
N GLY A 253 12.18 -4.22 -16.17
CA GLY A 253 11.54 -4.93 -17.28
C GLY A 253 10.77 -3.96 -18.19
N LEU A 254 9.90 -3.14 -17.60
CA LEU A 254 9.10 -2.19 -18.36
C LEU A 254 9.95 -1.12 -19.05
N LEU A 255 10.96 -0.55 -18.38
CA LEU A 255 11.83 0.47 -18.98
C LEU A 255 12.59 -0.08 -20.19
N ARG A 256 13.03 -1.35 -20.15
CA ARG A 256 13.65 -2.04 -21.29
C ARG A 256 12.68 -2.21 -22.47
N GLU A 257 11.43 -2.59 -22.22
CA GLU A 257 10.41 -2.72 -23.28
C GLU A 257 10.05 -1.38 -23.92
N HIS A 258 9.92 -0.32 -23.11
CA HIS A 258 9.68 1.04 -23.61
C HIS A 258 10.84 1.49 -24.50
N SER A 259 12.08 1.24 -24.08
CA SER A 259 13.27 1.61 -24.85
C SER A 259 13.34 0.90 -26.21
N ARG A 260 13.02 -0.41 -26.25
CA ARG A 260 12.97 -1.21 -27.48
C ARG A 260 11.88 -0.75 -28.45
N SER A 261 10.73 -0.36 -27.93
CA SER A 261 9.60 0.11 -28.76
C SER A 261 9.90 1.44 -29.45
N HIS A 262 10.80 2.26 -28.90
CA HIS A 262 11.21 3.55 -29.48
C HIS A 262 12.44 3.44 -30.40
N SER A 263 13.25 2.38 -30.30
CA SER A 263 14.49 2.21 -31.09
C SER A 263 14.30 1.52 -32.44
N ASN A 264 13.07 1.20 -32.87
CA ASN A 264 12.79 0.60 -34.19
C ASN A 264 12.97 1.56 -35.39
N GLY A 265 13.58 2.73 -35.19
CA GLY A 265 14.01 3.64 -36.24
C GLY A 265 15.37 4.24 -35.89
N PHE A 266 16.38 3.96 -36.71
CA PHE A 266 17.79 4.37 -36.60
C PHE A 266 18.67 3.54 -35.64
N GLY A 267 19.55 2.73 -36.23
CA GLY A 267 20.58 1.99 -35.52
C GLY A 267 21.74 2.89 -35.08
N THR A 268 22.10 2.77 -33.81
CA THR A 268 23.47 2.62 -33.29
C THR A 268 23.34 2.13 -31.86
N GLU A 269 23.89 0.95 -31.58
CA GLU A 269 23.89 0.29 -30.28
C GLU A 269 24.67 1.11 -29.25
N ASN A 270 23.95 1.88 -28.44
CA ASN A 270 24.37 2.27 -27.10
C ASN A 270 23.20 1.97 -26.18
N HIS A 271 22.88 0.69 -26.01
CA HIS A 271 22.02 0.25 -24.91
C HIS A 271 22.83 0.50 -23.63
N GLN A 272 22.68 1.69 -23.04
CA GLN A 272 23.08 1.89 -21.65
C GLN A 272 22.24 0.90 -20.84
N ASP A 273 22.85 -0.22 -20.47
CA ASP A 273 22.24 -1.15 -19.53
C ASP A 273 21.92 -0.33 -18.27
N ILE A 274 20.63 -0.26 -17.94
CA ILE A 274 20.18 0.48 -16.77
C ILE A 274 20.85 -0.17 -15.57
N ASP A 275 21.74 0.58 -14.91
CA ASP A 275 22.47 0.12 -13.73
C ASP A 275 21.48 -0.19 -12.61
N ASP A 276 21.47 -1.45 -12.17
CA ASP A 276 20.53 -1.93 -11.16
C ASP A 276 20.68 -1.17 -9.85
N ILE A 277 21.90 -0.77 -9.50
CA ILE A 277 22.18 -0.01 -8.28
C ILE A 277 21.53 1.37 -8.39
N GLN A 278 21.72 2.06 -9.53
CA GLN A 278 21.10 3.37 -9.75
C GLN A 278 19.57 3.28 -9.76
N LEU A 279 19.00 2.24 -10.39
CA LEU A 279 17.55 2.10 -10.44
C LEU A 279 16.96 1.85 -9.05
N ILE A 280 17.63 1.05 -8.21
CA ILE A 280 17.27 0.87 -6.80
C ILE A 280 17.39 2.18 -6.03
N ASP A 281 18.50 2.91 -6.16
CA ASP A 281 18.74 4.17 -5.44
C ASP A 281 17.70 5.26 -5.81
N ILE A 282 17.34 5.38 -7.09
CA ILE A 282 16.29 6.29 -7.56
C ILE A 282 14.92 5.88 -7.00
N THR A 283 14.58 4.60 -7.12
CA THR A 283 13.28 4.09 -6.65
C THR A 283 13.15 4.27 -5.14
N HIS A 284 14.20 3.95 -4.38
CA HIS A 284 14.23 4.11 -2.93
C HIS A 284 14.00 5.58 -2.50
N ARG A 285 14.75 6.52 -3.09
CA ARG A 285 14.60 7.95 -2.79
C ARG A 285 13.18 8.45 -3.05
N SER A 286 12.59 8.00 -4.16
CA SER A 286 11.23 8.33 -4.53
C SER A 286 10.21 7.72 -3.56
N LEU A 287 10.37 6.44 -3.20
CA LEU A 287 9.52 5.75 -2.22
C LEU A 287 9.48 6.48 -0.88
N VAL A 288 10.65 6.86 -0.34
CA VAL A 288 10.75 7.63 0.90
C VAL A 288 10.02 8.96 0.78
N LYS A 289 10.29 9.73 -0.29
CA LYS A 289 9.67 11.03 -0.53
C LYS A 289 8.14 10.92 -0.62
N GLU A 290 7.64 10.04 -1.48
CA GLU A 290 6.20 9.90 -1.70
C GLU A 290 5.49 9.31 -0.48
N PHE A 291 6.15 8.44 0.31
CA PHE A 291 5.63 7.97 1.59
C PHE A 291 5.42 9.12 2.58
N CYS A 292 6.43 9.99 2.76
CA CYS A 292 6.33 11.17 3.62
C CYS A 292 5.19 12.11 3.20
N GLU A 293 5.01 12.30 1.89
CA GLU A 293 3.96 13.15 1.35
C GLU A 293 2.56 12.52 1.44
N VAL A 294 2.42 11.21 1.26
CA VAL A 294 1.11 10.55 1.38
C VAL A 294 0.66 10.44 2.83
N PHE A 295 1.57 10.08 3.74
CA PHE A 295 1.26 9.89 5.16
C PHE A 295 1.46 11.15 6.01
N GLN A 296 1.92 12.25 5.43
CA GLN A 296 2.19 13.52 6.13
C GLN A 296 3.10 13.33 7.36
N VAL A 297 4.17 12.55 7.16
CA VAL A 297 5.18 12.26 8.20
C VAL A 297 6.53 12.89 7.86
N GLU A 298 7.33 13.11 8.90
CA GLU A 298 8.73 13.49 8.82
C GLU A 298 9.58 12.32 9.33
N LEU A 299 10.56 11.88 8.54
CA LEU A 299 11.38 10.73 8.92
C LEU A 299 12.57 11.16 9.75
N GLU A 300 12.81 10.42 10.83
CA GLU A 300 14.04 10.49 11.60
C GLU A 300 14.81 9.17 11.42
N CYS A 301 15.93 9.19 10.70
CA CYS A 301 16.72 7.97 10.46
C CYS A 301 17.35 7.48 11.76
N LYS A 302 17.08 6.22 12.11
CA LYS A 302 17.58 5.56 13.32
C LYS A 302 18.61 4.48 12.97
N PRO A 303 19.65 4.29 13.80
CA PRO A 303 20.61 3.20 13.61
C PRO A 303 19.95 1.83 13.89
N ILE A 304 20.32 0.82 13.09
CA ILE A 304 19.78 -0.55 13.14
C ILE A 304 19.87 -1.21 14.54
N PRO A 305 20.93 -1.03 15.36
CA PRO A 305 20.97 -1.59 16.70
C PRO A 305 19.76 -1.26 17.59
N LEU A 306 19.08 -0.13 17.36
CA LEU A 306 17.85 0.23 18.08
C LEU A 306 16.61 -0.59 17.68
N LEU A 307 16.65 -1.35 16.58
CA LEU A 307 15.62 -2.35 16.25
C LEU A 307 15.70 -3.59 17.15
N ILE A 308 16.85 -3.82 17.78
CA ILE A 308 17.22 -5.06 18.46
C ILE A 308 17.17 -4.90 19.99
N SER A 309 17.12 -3.65 20.49
CA SER A 309 17.05 -3.29 21.92
C SER A 309 15.62 -3.09 22.41
#